data_AF-A0A6B3F582-F1
#
_entry.id   AF-A0A6B3F582-F1
#
_cell.length_a   1.000
_cell.length_b   1.000
_cell.length_c   1.000
_cell.angle_alpha   90.00
_cell.angle_beta   90.00
_cell.angle_gamma   90.00
#
_symmetry.space_group_name_H-M   'P 1'
#
loop_
_entity.id
_entity.type
_entity.pdbx_description
1 polymer ?
#
loop_
_entity_poly.entity_id
_entity_poly.type
_entity_poly.pdbx_seq_one_letter_code
_entity_poly.pdbx_strand_id
1 'polypeptide(L)'
;GEFGYWVFEGDWQEAQRPSWNYRSEDGGGIVTDMFPHWEYVLHELFGRVRSVQALTATHLPERWDERGKPYEATADDAAYGIFQLEGGAIAQINSSWAVRVNRDELVEFQVDGTEGSAVAGLRNCRVQHR
;
A
#
# COMPACT_ATOMS: atom_id res chain seq x y z
N GLY A 1 -9.31 -1.66 0.45
CA GLY A 1 -8.44 -0.91 -0.45
C GLY A 1 -7.15 -1.68 -0.62
N GLU A 2 -6.65 -1.75 -1.84
CA GLU A 2 -5.45 -2.52 -2.19
C GLU A 2 -4.45 -1.60 -2.91
N PHE A 3 -3.22 -1.54 -2.43
CA PHE A 3 -2.12 -0.85 -3.06
C PHE A 3 -0.91 -1.75 -3.16
N GLY A 4 -0.21 -1.69 -4.29
CA GLY A 4 1.06 -2.38 -4.42
C GLY A 4 1.25 -3.18 -5.69
N TYR A 5 2.48 -3.63 -5.89
CA TYR A 5 2.88 -4.48 -7.01
C TYR A 5 4.20 -5.16 -6.65
N TRP A 6 4.60 -6.15 -7.44
CA TRP A 6 5.86 -6.86 -7.21
C TRP A 6 7.02 -5.97 -7.63
N VAL A 7 7.79 -5.48 -6.66
CA VAL A 7 9.06 -4.83 -6.95
C VAL A 7 10.15 -5.89 -6.96
N PHE A 8 10.79 -6.05 -8.10
CA PHE A 8 11.85 -7.02 -8.31
C PHE A 8 13.00 -6.82 -7.31
N GLU A 9 13.64 -7.92 -6.97
CA GLU A 9 14.69 -8.03 -5.97
C GLU A 9 15.98 -7.36 -6.43
N GLY A 10 16.23 -7.27 -7.75
CA GLY A 10 17.37 -6.58 -8.35
C GLY A 10 18.47 -7.49 -8.91
N ASP A 11 18.44 -8.81 -8.63
CA ASP A 11 19.44 -9.79 -9.07
C ASP A 11 19.28 -10.20 -10.55
N TRP A 12 18.06 -10.50 -10.98
CA TRP A 12 17.77 -10.98 -12.35
C TRP A 12 16.98 -9.96 -13.18
N GLN A 13 16.17 -9.12 -12.53
CA GLN A 13 15.56 -7.92 -13.12
C GLN A 13 15.86 -6.71 -12.26
N GLU A 14 16.06 -5.58 -12.91
CA GLU A 14 16.22 -4.29 -12.25
C GLU A 14 14.99 -3.97 -11.39
N ALA A 15 15.23 -3.54 -10.16
CA ALA A 15 14.18 -3.10 -9.26
C ALA A 15 13.53 -1.81 -9.79
N GLN A 16 12.20 -1.76 -9.77
CA GLN A 16 11.44 -0.59 -10.24
C GLN A 16 11.48 0.59 -9.25
N ARG A 17 11.99 0.39 -8.03
CA ARG A 17 12.10 1.40 -6.98
C ARG A 17 13.53 1.45 -6.43
N PRO A 18 14.04 2.63 -6.06
CA PRO A 18 15.36 2.76 -5.46
C PRO A 18 15.53 1.93 -4.20
N SER A 19 16.73 1.40 -3.99
CA SER A 19 17.08 0.45 -2.92
C SER A 19 16.89 1.02 -1.51
N TRP A 20 17.02 2.34 -1.33
CA TRP A 20 16.82 3.02 -0.04
C TRP A 20 15.42 2.81 0.54
N ASN A 21 14.41 2.57 -0.31
CA ASN A 21 13.05 2.30 0.15
C ASN A 21 12.94 1.04 1.01
N TYR A 22 13.92 0.14 0.91
CA TYR A 22 13.94 -1.15 1.60
C TYR A 22 14.92 -1.17 2.79
N ARG A 23 15.47 -0.01 3.16
CA ARG A 23 16.41 0.15 4.27
C ARG A 23 15.89 1.15 5.29
N SER A 24 15.58 0.67 6.49
CA SER A 24 15.02 1.47 7.58
C SER A 24 15.97 2.58 8.03
N GLU A 25 17.29 2.32 7.99
CA GLU A 25 18.34 3.29 8.32
C GLU A 25 18.41 4.48 7.35
N ASP A 26 17.90 4.31 6.13
CA ASP A 26 17.79 5.35 5.10
C ASP A 26 16.40 6.01 5.07
N GLY A 27 15.51 5.66 6.02
CA GLY A 27 14.13 6.15 6.07
C GLY A 27 13.15 5.39 5.18
N GLY A 28 13.54 4.22 4.65
CA GLY A 28 12.66 3.34 3.89
C GLY A 28 11.55 2.70 4.72
N GLY A 29 10.53 2.18 4.05
CA GLY A 29 9.36 1.54 4.64
C GLY A 29 8.09 1.86 3.87
N ILE A 30 7.25 0.85 3.63
CA ILE A 30 5.96 1.09 2.96
C ILE A 30 4.98 1.82 3.87
N VAL A 31 5.07 1.67 5.19
CA VAL A 31 4.26 2.46 6.14
C VAL A 31 4.62 3.93 6.07
N THR A 32 5.91 4.27 6.13
CA THR A 32 6.37 5.66 6.10
C THR A 32 6.09 6.33 4.76
N ASP A 33 6.08 5.56 3.67
CA ASP A 33 5.68 6.02 2.34
C ASP A 33 4.16 6.20 2.24
N MET A 34 3.38 5.15 2.52
CA MET A 34 1.96 5.10 2.15
C MET A 34 0.97 5.59 3.21
N PHE A 35 1.26 5.47 4.51
CA PHE A 35 0.29 5.88 5.53
C PHE A 35 0.01 7.39 5.56
N PRO A 36 0.99 8.28 5.27
CA PRO A 36 0.68 9.70 5.03
C PRO A 36 -0.33 9.90 3.90
N HIS A 37 -0.26 9.10 2.83
CA HIS A 37 -1.24 9.13 1.75
C HIS A 37 -2.62 8.65 2.20
N TRP A 38 -2.67 7.57 2.97
CA TRP A 38 -3.93 7.05 3.51
C TRP A 38 -4.60 8.00 4.49
N GLU A 39 -3.85 8.78 5.26
CA GLU A 39 -4.42 9.77 6.16
C GLU A 39 -5.28 10.77 5.37
N TYR A 40 -4.74 11.46 4.38
CA TYR A 40 -5.50 12.48 3.68
C TYR A 40 -6.56 11.88 2.74
N VAL A 41 -6.29 10.74 2.09
CA VAL A 41 -7.30 10.09 1.22
C VAL A 41 -8.53 9.70 2.04
N LEU A 42 -8.33 9.11 3.21
CA LEU A 42 -9.45 8.71 4.07
C LEU A 42 -10.12 9.92 4.70
N HIS A 43 -9.35 10.88 5.20
CA HIS A 43 -9.88 12.08 5.84
C HIS A 43 -10.76 12.88 4.89
N GLU A 44 -10.26 13.20 3.70
CA GLU A 44 -10.95 14.08 2.76
C GLU A 44 -12.16 13.41 2.07
N LEU A 45 -12.17 12.08 1.92
CA LEU A 45 -13.25 11.36 1.23
C LEU A 45 -14.28 10.73 2.15
N PHE A 46 -13.86 10.23 3.31
CA PHE A 46 -14.68 9.36 4.16
C PHE A 46 -14.77 9.81 5.62
N GLY A 47 -13.92 10.75 6.04
CA GLY A 47 -13.90 11.30 7.40
C GLY A 47 -12.58 11.05 8.12
N ARG A 48 -12.28 11.91 9.11
CA ARG A 48 -11.00 11.90 9.84
C ARG A 48 -10.68 10.54 10.44
N VAL A 49 -9.44 10.08 10.28
CA VAL A 49 -8.94 8.87 10.93
C VAL A 49 -8.88 9.08 12.45
N ARG A 50 -9.51 8.17 13.20
CA ARG A 50 -9.58 8.18 14.67
C ARG A 50 -8.60 7.20 15.31
N SER A 51 -8.41 6.04 14.70
CA SER A 51 -7.43 5.04 15.13
C SER A 51 -6.95 4.22 13.95
N VAL A 52 -5.77 3.62 14.10
CA VAL A 52 -5.22 2.65 13.16
C VAL A 52 -4.64 1.47 13.93
N GLN A 53 -4.93 0.27 13.45
CA GLN A 53 -4.20 -0.95 13.80
C GLN A 53 -3.53 -1.46 12.54
N ALA A 54 -2.24 -1.76 12.60
CA ALA A 54 -1.50 -2.26 11.46
C ALA A 54 -0.54 -3.39 11.84
N LEU A 55 -0.41 -4.38 10.95
CA LEU A 55 0.67 -5.36 10.95
C LEU A 55 1.63 -5.00 9.82
N THR A 56 2.92 -4.87 10.14
CA THR A 56 4.00 -4.68 9.16
C THR A 56 4.79 -5.96 8.96
N ALA A 57 5.36 -6.14 7.77
CA ALA A 57 6.21 -7.26 7.44
C ALA A 57 7.31 -6.86 6.45
N THR A 58 8.41 -7.60 6.51
CA THR A 58 9.45 -7.64 5.48
C THR A 58 9.41 -9.03 4.87
N HIS A 59 8.73 -9.18 3.73
CA HIS A 59 8.57 -10.46 3.06
C HIS A 59 9.79 -10.88 2.25
N LEU A 60 10.53 -9.91 1.71
CA LEU A 60 11.76 -10.14 0.95
C LEU A 60 12.97 -9.69 1.77
N PRO A 61 13.70 -10.61 2.44
CA PRO A 61 14.76 -10.27 3.39
C PRO A 61 16.07 -9.83 2.72
N GLU A 62 16.29 -10.17 1.44
CA GLU A 62 17.48 -9.81 0.68
C GLU A 62 17.10 -9.19 -0.66
N ARG A 63 17.80 -8.12 -1.05
CA ARG A 63 17.63 -7.40 -2.31
C ARG A 63 18.99 -6.97 -2.86
N TRP A 64 19.03 -6.46 -4.08
CA TRP A 64 20.23 -5.94 -4.75
C TRP A 64 20.11 -4.44 -4.99
N ASP A 65 21.18 -3.71 -4.69
CA ASP A 65 21.25 -2.28 -4.92
C ASP A 65 21.45 -1.96 -6.41
N GLU A 66 21.41 -0.68 -6.75
CA GLU A 66 21.58 -0.16 -8.11
C GLU A 66 22.98 -0.44 -8.69
N ARG A 67 23.91 -0.98 -7.90
CA ARG A 67 25.26 -1.40 -8.31
C ARG A 67 25.39 -2.94 -8.37
N GLY A 68 24.29 -3.67 -8.22
CA GLY A 68 24.25 -5.13 -8.24
C GLY A 68 24.83 -5.78 -6.99
N LYS A 69 24.88 -5.07 -5.85
CA LYS A 69 25.37 -5.63 -4.59
C LYS A 69 24.19 -6.09 -3.72
N PRO A 70 24.20 -7.33 -3.19
CA PRO A 70 23.18 -7.78 -2.26
C PRO A 70 23.24 -7.02 -0.93
N TYR A 71 22.08 -6.78 -0.33
CA TYR A 71 21.89 -6.17 0.97
C TYR A 71 20.67 -6.75 1.70
N GLU A 72 20.71 -6.71 3.02
CA GLU A 72 19.56 -7.08 3.87
C GLU A 72 18.50 -5.97 3.82
N ALA A 73 17.27 -6.33 3.47
CA ALA A 73 16.15 -5.40 3.54
C ALA A 73 15.70 -5.28 5.00
N THR A 74 15.89 -4.11 5.59
CA THR A 74 15.56 -3.85 7.00
C THR A 74 14.23 -3.10 7.18
N ALA A 75 13.71 -2.48 6.12
CA ALA A 75 12.42 -1.80 6.14
C ALA A 75 11.25 -2.76 5.86
N ASP A 76 10.04 -2.37 6.29
CA ASP A 76 8.81 -3.05 5.93
C ASP A 76 8.52 -2.88 4.42
N ASP A 77 8.22 -3.99 3.74
CA ASP A 77 7.79 -4.01 2.34
C ASP A 77 6.30 -4.32 2.19
N ALA A 78 5.62 -4.65 3.29
CA ALA A 78 4.18 -4.79 3.36
C ALA A 78 3.59 -4.28 4.69
N ALA A 79 2.38 -3.73 4.59
CA ALA A 79 1.58 -3.29 5.72
C ALA A 79 0.10 -3.63 5.50
N TYR A 80 -0.55 -4.15 6.54
CA TYR A 80 -1.96 -4.52 6.56
C TYR A 80 -2.67 -3.68 7.61
N GLY A 81 -3.39 -2.65 7.19
CA GLY A 81 -3.97 -1.63 8.07
C GLY A 81 -5.49 -1.67 8.15
N ILE A 82 -6.01 -1.46 9.36
CA ILE A 82 -7.44 -1.24 9.66
C ILE A 82 -7.57 0.14 10.32
N PHE A 83 -8.39 1.00 9.73
CA PHE A 83 -8.58 2.40 10.11
C PHE A 83 -10.03 2.61 10.56
N GLN A 84 -10.23 3.19 11.73
CA GLN A 84 -11.53 3.67 12.18
C GLN A 84 -11.69 5.13 11.82
N LEU A 85 -12.79 5.48 11.16
CA LEU A 85 -13.05 6.84 10.70
C LEU A 85 -14.13 7.51 11.56
N GLU A 86 -14.06 8.84 11.61
CA GLU A 86 -15.17 9.65 12.08
C GLU A 86 -16.45 9.35 11.28
N GLY A 87 -17.59 9.25 11.95
CA GLY A 87 -18.84 8.77 11.35
C GLY A 87 -19.04 7.25 11.44
N GLY A 88 -18.04 6.50 11.91
CA GLY A 88 -18.17 5.07 12.23
C GLY A 88 -17.82 4.11 11.08
N ALA A 89 -17.39 4.64 9.92
CA ALA A 89 -16.88 3.82 8.84
C ALA A 89 -15.55 3.13 9.23
N ILE A 90 -15.31 1.95 8.67
CA ILE A 90 -14.06 1.19 8.83
C ILE A 90 -13.46 1.03 7.45
N ALA A 91 -12.20 1.45 7.30
CA ALA A 91 -11.43 1.23 6.09
C ALA A 91 -10.34 0.19 6.35
N GLN A 92 -10.23 -0.82 5.49
CA GLN A 92 -9.09 -1.73 5.46
C GLN A 92 -8.24 -1.41 4.23
N ILE A 93 -6.94 -1.22 4.43
CA ILE A 93 -6.00 -0.96 3.33
C ILE A 93 -4.78 -1.88 3.48
N ASN A 94 -4.56 -2.69 2.45
CA ASN A 94 -3.33 -3.46 2.29
C ASN A 94 -2.37 -2.67 1.37
N SER A 95 -1.11 -2.58 1.77
CA SER A 95 -0.04 -1.95 0.99
C SER A 95 1.11 -2.95 0.88
N SER A 96 1.59 -3.29 -0.32
CA SER A 96 2.71 -4.23 -0.46
C SER A 96 3.56 -4.03 -1.73
N TRP A 97 4.88 -4.06 -1.58
CA TRP A 97 5.83 -4.19 -2.69
C TRP A 97 6.18 -5.64 -3.03
N ALA A 98 5.52 -6.60 -2.37
CA ALA A 98 5.71 -8.04 -2.51
C ALA A 98 4.40 -8.75 -2.90
N VAL A 99 3.55 -8.09 -3.71
CA VAL A 99 2.26 -8.62 -4.17
C VAL A 99 2.14 -8.63 -5.69
N ARG A 100 1.68 -9.74 -6.26
CA ARG A 100 1.37 -9.80 -7.71
C ARG A 100 -0.02 -9.23 -7.95
N VAL A 101 -0.16 -8.42 -9.00
CA VAL A 101 -1.39 -7.68 -9.30
C VAL A 101 -2.34 -8.57 -10.10
N ASN A 102 -3.49 -8.89 -9.52
CA ASN A 102 -4.64 -9.48 -10.21
C ASN A 102 -5.90 -8.68 -9.92
N ARG A 103 -5.91 -7.45 -10.44
CA ARG A 103 -6.92 -6.40 -10.27
C ARG A 103 -6.72 -5.37 -11.38
N ASP A 104 -7.68 -4.46 -11.56
CA ASP A 104 -7.71 -3.58 -12.74
C ASP A 104 -6.52 -2.60 -12.79
N GLU A 105 -6.10 -2.07 -11.64
CA GLU A 105 -5.08 -1.02 -11.56
C GLU A 105 -4.13 -1.23 -10.36
N LEU A 106 -3.08 -0.40 -10.22
CA LEU A 106 -2.06 -0.51 -9.15
C LEU A 106 -2.55 -0.03 -7.77
N VAL A 107 -3.67 0.69 -7.71
CA VAL A 107 -4.43 0.94 -6.48
C VAL A 107 -5.89 0.67 -6.77
N GLU A 108 -6.62 0.16 -5.80
CA GLU A 108 -8.07 -0.04 -5.91
C GLU A 108 -8.77 0.24 -4.58
N PHE A 109 -9.85 1.02 -4.63
CA PHE A 109 -10.73 1.30 -3.51
C PHE A 109 -12.13 0.81 -3.83
N GLN A 110 -12.58 -0.18 -3.07
CA GLN A 110 -14.00 -0.51 -2.99
C GLN A 110 -14.62 0.27 -1.83
N VAL A 111 -15.70 0.98 -2.12
CA VAL A 111 -16.48 1.76 -1.16
C VAL A 111 -17.92 1.28 -1.23
N ASP A 112 -18.44 0.78 -0.12
CA ASP A 112 -19.80 0.26 0.00
C ASP A 112 -20.65 1.22 0.86
N GLY A 113 -21.67 1.80 0.24
CA GLY A 113 -22.64 2.68 0.88
C GLY A 113 -24.02 2.02 1.00
N THR A 114 -24.98 2.74 1.59
CA THR A 114 -26.34 2.21 1.80
C THR A 114 -27.14 2.04 0.50
N GLU A 115 -26.83 2.82 -0.54
CA GLU A 115 -27.58 2.84 -1.81
C GLU A 115 -26.80 2.29 -3.01
N GLY A 116 -25.57 1.82 -2.79
CA GLY A 116 -24.72 1.28 -3.85
C GLY A 116 -23.26 1.23 -3.48
N SER A 117 -22.47 0.75 -4.43
CA SER A 117 -21.03 0.52 -4.28
C SER A 117 -20.25 1.13 -5.45
N ALA A 118 -19.00 1.50 -5.18
CA ALA A 118 -18.05 1.95 -6.19
C ALA A 118 -16.72 1.20 -6.04
N VAL A 119 -16.11 0.83 -7.16
CA VAL A 119 -14.73 0.30 -7.23
C VAL A 119 -13.92 1.23 -8.11
N ALA A 120 -12.99 1.97 -7.50
CA ALA A 120 -12.18 3.00 -8.15
C ALA A 120 -10.69 2.63 -8.17
N GLY A 121 -10.06 2.76 -9.34
CA GLY A 121 -8.61 2.74 -9.52
C GLY A 121 -8.03 4.15 -9.66
N LEU A 122 -6.85 4.27 -10.27
CA LEU A 122 -6.23 5.56 -10.63
C LEU A 122 -7.00 6.28 -11.75
N ARG A 123 -7.62 5.53 -12.67
CA ARG A 123 -8.19 6.09 -13.91
C ARG A 123 -9.67 5.81 -14.08
N ASN A 124 -10.14 4.65 -13.63
CA ASN A 124 -11.52 4.22 -13.84
C ASN A 124 -12.26 4.07 -12.52
N CYS A 125 -13.58 4.21 -12.57
CA CYS A 125 -14.47 3.91 -11.47
C CYS A 125 -15.69 3.16 -12.00
N ARG A 126 -15.95 1.99 -11.43
CA ARG A 126 -17.15 1.19 -11.70
C ARG A 126 -18.13 1.42 -10.56
N VAL A 127 -19.41 1.61 -10.88
CA VAL A 127 -20.45 1.84 -9.88
C VAL A 127 -21.59 0.85 -10.05
N GLN A 128 -22.17 0.44 -8.94
CA GLN A 128 -23.37 -0.38 -8.88
C GLN A 128 -24.38 0.26 -7.94
N HIS A 129 -25.57 0.55 -8.45
CA HIS A 129 -26.70 0.95 -7.62
C HIS A 129 -27.36 -0.29 -6.98
N ARG A 130 -28.04 -0.10 -5.84
CA ARG A 130 -28.93 -1.10 -5.23
C ARG A 130 -30.04 -1.58 -6.16
#